data_AF-A0A2W4JVL1-F1
#
_entry.id   AF-A0A2W4JVL1-F1
#
_cell.length_a   1.000
_cell.length_b   1.000
_cell.length_c   1.000
_cell.angle_alpha   90.00
_cell.angle_beta   90.00
_cell.angle_gamma   90.00
#
_symmetry.space_group_name_H-M   'P 1'
#
loop_
_entity.id
_entity.type
_entity.pdbx_description
1 polymer ?
#
loop_
_entity_poly.entity_id
_entity_poly.type
_entity_poly.pdbx_seq_one_letter_code
_entity_poly.pdbx_strand_id
1 'polypeptide(L)'
;MAARKLDLVLMWHMHQPDYRDYATGEYTQPWVYLHALKDYSDMAAHLERHPGMHAVVNLVPILLDQIEDYVEQYATGRIRDPLLRLLQPTEE
;
A
#
# COMPACT_ATOMS: atom_id res chain seq x y z
N MET A 1 -42.79 -15.64 -4.61
CA MET A 1 -41.58 -16.40 -4.19
C MET A 1 -40.76 -15.50 -3.29
N ALA A 2 -40.29 -15.99 -2.14
CA ALA A 2 -39.36 -15.22 -1.31
C ALA A 2 -38.06 -15.01 -2.11
N ALA A 3 -37.53 -13.79 -2.12
CA ALA A 3 -36.27 -13.49 -2.78
C ALA A 3 -35.16 -14.35 -2.15
N ARG A 4 -34.47 -15.12 -2.98
CA ARG A 4 -33.39 -16.01 -2.53
C ARG A 4 -32.19 -15.12 -2.19
N LYS A 5 -31.66 -15.19 -0.97
CA LYS A 5 -30.43 -14.49 -0.59
C LYS A 5 -29.25 -15.07 -1.36
N LEU A 6 -28.36 -14.20 -1.84
CA LEU A 6 -27.07 -14.55 -2.43
C LEU A 6 -26.01 -14.49 -1.32
N ASP A 7 -25.26 -15.57 -1.13
CA ASP A 7 -24.06 -15.55 -0.31
C ASP A 7 -22.92 -14.95 -1.15
N LEU A 8 -22.36 -13.83 -0.68
CA LEU A 8 -21.32 -13.07 -1.38
C LEU A 8 -20.10 -12.91 -0.48
N VAL A 9 -18.91 -13.17 -1.03
CA VAL A 9 -17.63 -12.85 -0.39
C VAL A 9 -16.85 -11.93 -1.33
N LEU A 10 -16.51 -10.73 -0.85
CA LEU A 10 -15.57 -9.84 -1.52
C LEU A 10 -14.17 -10.17 -1.03
N MET A 11 -13.26 -10.50 -1.94
CA MET A 11 -11.85 -10.79 -1.64
C MET A 11 -10.96 -9.81 -2.40
N TRP A 12 -10.12 -9.09 -1.66
CA TRP A 12 -9.14 -8.17 -2.20
C TRP A 12 -7.75 -8.74 -2.00
N HIS A 13 -7.05 -8.97 -3.11
CA HIS A 13 -5.67 -9.40 -3.12
C HIS A 13 -4.79 -8.21 -3.48
N MET A 14 -4.11 -7.65 -2.49
CA MET A 14 -3.21 -6.52 -2.65
C MET A 14 -1.79 -7.05 -2.86
N HIS A 15 -1.26 -6.82 -4.05
CA HIS A 15 0.06 -7.25 -4.45
C HIS A 15 0.80 -6.10 -5.13
N GLN A 16 2.09 -5.99 -4.84
CA GLN A 16 3.06 -5.24 -5.62
C GLN A 16 4.30 -6.11 -5.79
N PRO A 17 4.97 -6.09 -6.96
CA PRO A 17 6.32 -6.62 -7.10
C PRO A 17 7.29 -5.99 -6.09
N ASP A 18 8.43 -6.63 -5.84
CA ASP A 18 9.54 -5.95 -5.16
C ASP A 18 10.12 -4.90 -6.11
N TYR A 19 9.94 -3.63 -5.77
CA TYR A 19 10.47 -2.51 -6.56
C TYR A 19 11.86 -2.08 -6.11
N ARG A 20 12.41 -2.67 -5.05
CA ARG A 20 13.77 -2.36 -4.59
C ARG A 20 14.79 -3.04 -5.49
N ASP A 21 15.80 -2.28 -5.90
CA ASP A 21 17.00 -2.85 -6.48
C ASP A 21 17.76 -3.63 -5.40
N TYR A 22 18.08 -4.90 -5.64
CA TYR A 22 18.71 -5.76 -4.63
C TYR A 22 20.16 -5.38 -4.32
N ALA A 23 20.84 -4.65 -5.21
CA ALA A 23 22.23 -4.22 -5.01
C ALA A 23 22.30 -2.90 -4.24
N THR A 24 21.41 -1.95 -4.54
CA THR A 24 21.45 -0.58 -3.97
C THR A 24 20.42 -0.36 -2.88
N GLY A 25 19.33 -1.14 -2.87
CA GLY A 25 18.15 -0.91 -2.04
C GLY A 25 17.34 0.33 -2.44
N GLU A 26 17.65 0.97 -3.57
CA GLU A 26 16.86 2.07 -4.10
C GLU A 26 15.58 1.56 -4.75
N TYR A 27 14.49 2.32 -4.63
CA TYR A 27 13.25 1.97 -5.31
C TYR A 27 13.37 2.34 -6.79
N THR A 28 13.14 1.34 -7.65
CA THR A 28 13.09 1.52 -9.10
C THR A 28 11.80 2.20 -9.54
N GLN A 29 10.71 1.99 -8.80
CA GLN A 29 9.40 2.61 -9.05
C GLN A 29 8.66 2.88 -7.73
N PRO A 30 7.92 4.01 -7.63
CA PRO A 30 7.29 4.47 -6.39
C PRO A 30 5.91 3.82 -6.14
N TRP A 31 5.60 2.69 -6.77
CA TRP A 31 4.22 2.19 -6.83
C TRP A 31 3.66 1.78 -5.47
N VAL A 32 4.47 1.15 -4.61
CA VAL A 32 4.02 0.84 -3.24
C VAL A 32 3.62 2.11 -2.50
N TYR A 33 4.40 3.19 -2.61
CA TYR A 33 4.07 4.49 -2.01
C TYR A 33 2.80 5.09 -2.61
N LEU A 34 2.69 5.16 -3.94
CA LEU A 34 1.54 5.77 -4.61
C LEU A 34 0.23 5.01 -4.36
N HIS A 35 0.28 3.67 -4.35
CA HIS A 35 -0.88 2.84 -4.02
C HIS A 35 -1.21 2.89 -2.53
N ALA A 36 -0.23 3.04 -1.63
CA ALA A 36 -0.51 3.25 -0.21
C ALA A 36 -1.20 4.60 0.07
N LEU A 37 -0.83 5.65 -0.65
CA LEU A 37 -1.42 6.98 -0.50
C LEU A 37 -2.91 7.01 -0.91
N LYS A 38 -3.27 6.22 -1.92
CA LYS A 38 -4.61 6.21 -2.50
C LYS A 38 -5.32 4.88 -2.25
N ASP A 39 -4.95 3.83 -2.97
CA ASP A 39 -5.80 2.65 -3.10
C ASP A 39 -5.91 1.84 -1.79
N TYR A 40 -4.82 1.64 -1.04
CA TYR A 40 -4.88 0.84 0.19
C TYR A 40 -5.60 1.57 1.32
N SER A 41 -5.29 2.86 1.51
CA SER A 41 -5.91 3.71 2.51
C SER A 41 -7.39 3.97 2.18
N ASP A 42 -7.74 4.23 0.92
CA ASP A 42 -9.12 4.41 0.50
C ASP A 42 -9.95 3.16 0.80
N MET A 43 -9.43 1.96 0.51
CA MET A 43 -10.14 0.69 0.75
C MET A 43 -10.38 0.44 2.24
N ALA A 44 -9.41 0.73 3.10
CA ALA A 44 -9.58 0.69 4.55
C ALA A 44 -10.66 1.69 5.00
N ALA A 45 -10.61 2.93 4.51
CA ALA A 45 -11.58 3.96 4.85
C ALA A 45 -13.01 3.60 4.41
N HIS A 46 -13.19 2.86 3.31
CA HIS A 46 -14.51 2.35 2.90
C HIS A 46 -15.06 1.32 3.89
N LEU A 47 -14.23 0.42 4.41
CA LEU A 47 -14.64 -0.57 5.41
C LEU A 47 -15.01 0.11 6.73
N GLU A 48 -14.24 1.11 7.17
CA GLU A 48 -14.52 1.89 8.38
C GLU A 48 -15.86 2.64 8.30
N ARG A 49 -16.18 3.22 7.14
CA ARG A 49 -17.47 3.91 6.91
C ARG A 49 -18.68 2.98 6.86
N HIS A 50 -18.48 1.69 6.59
CA HIS A 50 -19.54 0.70 6.44
C HIS A 50 -19.30 -0.51 7.35
N PRO A 51 -19.52 -0.39 8.68
CA PRO A 51 -19.16 -1.43 9.65
C PRO A 51 -19.92 -2.75 9.51
N GLY A 52 -21.03 -2.78 8.75
CA GLY A 52 -21.76 -3.99 8.41
C GLY A 52 -21.24 -4.72 7.15
N MET A 53 -20.24 -4.16 6.47
CA MET A 53 -19.62 -4.77 5.30
C MET A 53 -18.60 -5.82 5.74
N HIS A 54 -18.60 -6.97 5.06
CA HIS A 54 -17.61 -8.03 5.26
C HIS A 54 -16.80 -8.23 3.98
N ALA A 55 -15.48 -8.21 4.12
CA ALA A 55 -14.54 -8.48 3.05
C ALA A 55 -13.32 -9.22 3.60
N VAL A 56 -12.65 -9.98 2.73
CA VAL A 56 -11.36 -10.59 3.01
C VAL A 56 -10.29 -9.75 2.33
N VAL A 57 -9.31 -9.27 3.10
CA VAL A 57 -8.16 -8.54 2.57
C VAL A 57 -6.92 -9.41 2.73
N ASN A 58 -6.29 -9.75 1.61
CA ASN A 58 -5.02 -10.42 1.57
C ASN A 58 -3.93 -9.41 1.16
N LEU A 59 -2.94 -9.23 2.02
CA LEU A 59 -1.74 -8.44 1.76
C LEU A 59 -0.60 -9.42 1.52
N VAL A 60 0.06 -9.33 0.35
CA VAL A 60 1.21 -10.22 0.05
C VAL A 60 2.42 -9.79 0.89
N PRO A 61 3.22 -10.71 1.45
CA PRO A 61 4.34 -10.36 2.34
C PRO A 61 5.29 -9.31 1.76
N ILE A 62 5.67 -9.44 0.48
CA ILE A 62 6.60 -8.50 -0.16
C ILE A 62 6.04 -7.07 -0.29
N LEU A 63 4.72 -6.91 -0.29
CA LEU A 63 4.08 -5.60 -0.22
C LEU A 63 4.26 -5.01 1.19
N LEU A 64 4.05 -5.82 2.24
CA LEU A 64 4.23 -5.40 3.63
C LEU A 64 5.68 -4.99 3.90
N ASP A 65 6.65 -5.81 3.47
CA ASP A 65 8.08 -5.51 3.64
C ASP A 65 8.46 -4.15 3.04
N GLN A 66 7.88 -3.79 1.89
CA GLN A 66 8.14 -2.50 1.25
C GLN A 66 7.42 -1.35 1.94
N ILE A 67 6.24 -1.56 2.52
CA ILE A 67 5.54 -0.53 3.32
C ILE A 67 6.34 -0.25 4.61
N GLU A 68 6.79 -1.30 5.30
CA GLU A 68 7.63 -1.17 6.49
C GLU A 68 8.95 -0.47 6.18
N ASP A 69 9.55 -0.77 5.03
CA ASP A 69 10.75 -0.08 4.56
C ASP A 69 10.51 1.42 4.33
N TYR A 70 9.37 1.83 3.76
CA TYR A 70 9.01 3.25 3.67
C TYR A 70 8.85 3.89 5.06
N VAL A 71 8.22 3.22 6.01
CA VAL A 71 8.07 3.73 7.39
C VAL A 71 9.45 4.00 8.01
N GLU A 72 10.39 3.07 7.85
CA GLU A 72 11.76 3.22 8.34
C GLU A 72 12.52 4.36 7.64
N GLN A 73 12.34 4.52 6.32
CA GLN A 73 12.93 5.63 5.58
C GLN A 73 12.44 7.00 6.10
N TYR A 74 11.14 7.12 6.42
CA TYR A 74 10.60 8.34 7.02
C TYR A 74 11.12 8.55 8.45
N ALA A 75 11.20 7.50 9.26
CA ALA A 75 11.71 7.60 10.63
C ALA A 75 13.18 8.04 10.68
N THR A 76 13.98 7.62 9.70
CA THR A 76 15.43 7.90 9.64
C THR A 76 15.79 9.11 8.77
N GLY A 77 14.88 9.60 7.93
CA GLY A 77 15.15 10.61 6.92
C GLY A 77 15.97 10.11 5.72
N ARG A 78 16.35 8.82 5.69
CA ARG A 78 17.16 8.24 4.61
C ARG A 78 16.27 7.75 3.47
N ILE A 79 15.82 8.68 2.65
CA ILE A 79 14.94 8.40 1.52
C ILE A 79 15.70 7.74 0.37
N ARG A 80 15.23 6.56 -0.06
CA ARG A 80 15.77 5.73 -1.15
C ARG A 80 14.88 5.67 -2.37
N ASP A 81 13.67 6.24 -2.29
CA ASP A 81 12.82 6.45 -3.45
C ASP A 81 13.24 7.72 -4.21
N PRO A 82 13.58 7.64 -5.51
CA PRO A 82 13.97 8.80 -6.31
C PRO A 82 12.90 9.88 -6.42
N LEU A 83 11.61 9.51 -6.55
CA LEU A 83 10.52 10.47 -6.60
C LEU A 83 10.45 11.26 -5.29
N LEU A 84 10.51 10.57 -4.15
CA LEU A 84 10.46 11.23 -2.84
C LEU A 84 11.67 12.14 -2.58
N ARG A 85 12.88 11.73 -3.01
CA ARG A 85 14.08 12.59 -2.92
C ARG A 85 13.91 13.90 -3.70
N LEU A 86 13.29 13.87 -4.88
CA LEU A 86 13.04 15.07 -5.68
C LEU A 86 12.01 16.02 -5.04
N LEU A 87 11.17 15.51 -4.14
CA LEU A 87 10.17 16.30 -3.41
C LEU A 87 10.69 16.83 -2.07
N GLN A 88 11.92 16.48 -1.67
CA GLN A 88 12.50 17.03 -0.45
C GLN A 88 12.75 18.53 -0.62
N PRO A 89 12.51 19.34 0.43
CA PRO A 89 12.85 20.75 0.40
C PRO A 89 14.34 20.91 0.07
N THR A 90 14.67 21.81 -0.86
CA THR A 90 16.06 22.24 -1.05
C THR A 90 16.46 23.06 0.16
N GLU A 91 17.63 22.76 0.74
CA GLU A 91 18.24 23.66 1.71
C GLU A 91 18.54 25.00 1.02
N GLU A 92 17.91 26.09 1.48
CA GLU A 92 18.29 27.48 1.15
C GLU A 92 19.40 27.99 2.08
#